data_AF-A0A7V5JFJ5-F1
#
_entry.id   AF-A0A7V5JFJ5-F1
#
_cell.length_a   1.000
_cell.length_b   1.000
_cell.length_c   1.000
_cell.angle_alpha   90.00
_cell.angle_beta   90.00
_cell.angle_gamma   90.00
#
_symmetry.space_group_name_H-M   'P 1'
#
loop_
_entity.id
_entity.type
_entity.pdbx_description
1 polymer ?
#
loop_
_entity_poly.entity_id
_entity_poly.type
_entity_poly.pdbx_seq_one_letter_code
_entity_poly.pdbx_strand_id
1 'polypeptide(L)'
;MPADRILRELEQRLRGLLDPTRARGPLTVTLRWTWPVTAAGLAACERGILWRSPGRHGVMHLVSGWIPLTTAAGETRFATLEAARQHWRNRWCHLDPDGTGRMPALFCGFAFDPLDPCGEHFAGLPNSLLALPEVLIEREADGRAWLHLSAAEGP
;
A
#
# COMPACT_ATOMS: atom_id res chain seq x y z
N MET A 1 -4.00 17.98 17.65
CA MET A 1 -2.69 18.35 17.07
C MET A 1 -2.92 18.78 15.63
N PRO A 2 -2.35 19.90 15.15
CA PRO A 2 -2.56 20.34 13.77
C PRO A 2 -1.93 19.35 12.77
N ALA A 3 -2.64 19.03 11.68
CA ALA A 3 -2.17 18.10 10.64
C ALA A 3 -0.81 18.51 10.05
N ASP A 4 -0.59 19.81 9.86
CA ASP A 4 0.67 20.34 9.30
C ASP A 4 1.90 20.01 10.13
N ARG A 5 1.73 19.83 11.45
CA ARG A 5 2.84 19.42 12.32
C ARG A 5 3.23 17.98 12.06
N ILE A 6 2.25 17.09 11.92
CA ILE A 6 2.46 15.66 11.64
C ILE A 6 3.17 15.51 10.29
N LEU A 7 2.72 16.24 9.26
CA LEU A 7 3.32 16.21 7.93
C LEU A 7 4.78 16.69 7.95
N ARG A 8 5.09 17.79 8.64
CA ARG A 8 6.48 18.28 8.75
C ARG A 8 7.40 17.30 9.46
N GLU A 9 6.94 16.71 10.57
CA GLU A 9 7.73 15.69 11.29
C GLU A 9 7.98 14.46 10.42
N LEU A 10 6.96 14.01 9.67
CA LEU A 10 7.07 12.89 8.73
C LEU A 10 8.04 13.18 7.58
N GLU A 11 7.93 14.35 6.94
CA GLU A 11 8.85 14.78 5.89
C GLU A 11 10.30 14.81 6.36
N GLN A 12 10.55 15.35 7.56
CA GLN A 12 11.89 15.42 8.11
C GLN A 12 12.46 14.01 8.37
N ARG A 13 11.65 13.08 8.91
CA ARG A 13 12.07 11.69 9.09
C ARG A 13 12.40 11.04 7.75
N LEU A 14 11.55 11.21 6.74
CA LEU A 14 11.75 10.60 5.42
C LEU A 14 13.01 11.13 4.74
N ARG A 15 13.28 12.43 4.77
CA ARG A 15 14.50 13.00 4.17
C ARG A 15 15.78 12.40 4.75
N GLY A 16 15.79 12.05 6.04
CA GLY A 16 16.95 11.40 6.67
C GLY A 16 17.14 9.93 6.30
N LEU A 17 16.11 9.28 5.75
CA LEU A 17 16.09 7.85 5.45
C LEU A 17 16.27 7.56 3.96
N LEU A 18 15.81 8.47 3.10
CA LEU A 18 15.77 8.27 1.66
C LEU A 18 17.11 8.65 1.04
N ASP A 19 17.84 7.63 0.58
CA ASP A 19 18.95 7.79 -0.36
C ASP A 19 18.43 7.50 -1.78
N PRO A 20 18.26 8.53 -2.63
CA PRO A 20 17.70 8.37 -3.98
C PRO A 20 18.57 7.48 -4.89
N THR A 21 19.82 7.18 -4.52
CA THR A 21 20.71 6.32 -5.31
C THR A 21 20.51 4.82 -5.04
N ARG A 22 19.76 4.45 -3.99
CA ARG A 22 19.62 3.06 -3.53
C ARG A 22 18.40 2.31 -4.06
N ALA A 23 17.35 2.99 -4.51
CA ALA A 23 16.12 2.31 -4.93
C ALA A 23 16.14 2.02 -6.44
N ARG A 24 16.19 0.73 -6.82
CA ARG A 24 16.02 0.24 -8.21
C ARG A 24 14.71 -0.53 -8.39
N GLY A 25 13.71 -0.23 -7.56
CA GLY A 25 12.44 -0.93 -7.48
C GLY A 25 11.56 -0.33 -6.39
N PRO A 26 10.45 -0.99 -6.03
CA PRO A 26 9.59 -0.57 -4.95
C PRO A 26 10.35 -0.26 -3.67
N LEU A 27 9.99 0.86 -3.07
CA LEU A 27 10.44 1.29 -1.76
C LEU A 27 9.23 1.36 -0.83
N THR A 28 9.33 0.78 0.35
CA THR A 28 8.39 1.06 1.43
C THR A 28 9.15 1.45 2.69
N VAL A 29 8.68 2.50 3.37
CA VAL A 29 9.14 2.87 4.70
C VAL A 29 8.03 2.54 5.69
N THR A 30 8.34 1.73 6.70
CA THR A 30 7.43 1.46 7.82
C THR A 30 7.85 2.30 9.02
N LEU A 31 6.90 3.03 9.58
CA LEU A 31 7.07 3.85 10.77
C LEU A 31 6.04 3.45 11.83
N ARG A 32 6.42 3.56 13.09
CA ARG A 32 5.43 3.48 14.17
C ARG A 32 4.52 4.72 14.10
N TRP A 33 3.21 4.48 14.09
CA TRP A 33 2.22 5.55 14.05
C TRP A 33 1.73 5.87 15.47
N THR A 34 2.06 7.07 15.95
CA THR A 34 1.75 7.52 17.31
C THR A 34 0.62 8.55 17.36
N TRP A 35 0.03 8.90 16.22
CA TRP A 35 -1.00 9.92 16.11
C TRP A 35 -2.41 9.31 16.06
N PRO A 36 -3.46 10.05 16.45
CA PRO A 36 -4.82 9.54 16.37
C PRO A 36 -5.24 9.26 14.92
N VAL A 37 -5.82 8.09 14.67
CA VAL A 37 -6.55 7.79 13.44
C VAL A 37 -8.02 8.16 13.67
N THR A 38 -8.54 9.12 12.92
CA THR A 38 -9.94 9.58 13.05
C THR A 38 -10.79 9.08 11.90
N ALA A 39 -12.09 8.85 12.15
CA ALA A 39 -13.05 8.50 11.10
C ALA A 39 -13.14 9.58 10.00
N ALA A 40 -12.94 10.85 10.36
CA ALA A 40 -12.89 11.95 9.41
C ALA A 40 -11.68 11.87 8.47
N GLY A 41 -10.50 11.48 8.98
CA GLY A 41 -9.32 11.26 8.14
C GLY A 41 -9.50 10.10 7.16
N LEU A 42 -10.29 9.10 7.54
CA LEU A 42 -10.64 7.97 6.66
C LEU A 42 -11.61 8.37 5.55
N ALA A 43 -12.64 9.15 5.89
CA ALA A 43 -13.63 9.61 4.92
C ALA A 43 -13.05 10.59 3.89
N ALA A 44 -11.93 11.25 4.20
CA ALA A 44 -11.28 12.21 3.31
C ALA A 44 -10.42 11.57 2.21
N CYS A 45 -10.22 10.24 2.22
CA CYS A 45 -9.41 9.56 1.21
C CYS A 45 -10.26 9.23 -0.03
N GLU A 46 -10.10 9.99 -1.12
CA GLU A 46 -10.83 9.76 -2.39
C GLU A 46 -10.60 8.37 -3.00
N ARG A 47 -9.46 7.73 -2.69
CA ARG A 47 -9.11 6.35 -3.08
C ARG A 47 -8.88 5.46 -1.86
N GLY A 48 -9.77 5.58 -0.88
CA GLY A 48 -9.69 4.87 0.38
C GLY A 48 -10.16 3.42 0.30
N ILE A 49 -9.38 2.47 0.84
CA ILE A 49 -9.86 1.11 1.11
C ILE A 49 -9.71 0.83 2.61
N LEU A 50 -10.82 0.46 3.24
CA LEU A 50 -10.85 -0.09 4.59
C LEU A 50 -10.97 -1.61 4.50
N TRP A 51 -9.98 -2.32 5.03
CA TRP A 51 -10.00 -3.78 5.08
C TRP A 51 -9.70 -4.29 6.49
N ARG A 52 -10.45 -5.30 6.94
CA ARG A 52 -10.17 -6.05 8.17
C ARG A 52 -9.83 -7.49 7.80
N SER A 53 -8.69 -7.96 8.26
CA SER A 53 -8.26 -9.34 8.00
C SER A 53 -9.14 -10.30 8.82
N PRO A 54 -9.88 -11.22 8.18
CA PRO A 54 -10.74 -12.15 8.92
C PRO A 54 -9.93 -13.13 9.79
N GLY A 55 -8.67 -13.44 9.42
CA GLY A 55 -7.80 -14.35 10.14
C GLY A 55 -6.88 -13.71 11.19
N ARG A 56 -6.78 -12.37 11.21
CA ARG A 56 -6.05 -11.62 12.25
C ARG A 56 -7.05 -10.78 13.03
N HIS A 57 -7.62 -11.39 14.08
CA HIS A 57 -8.64 -10.76 14.91
C HIS A 57 -8.22 -9.34 15.32
N GLY A 58 -8.96 -8.36 14.82
CA GLY A 58 -8.82 -6.96 15.19
C GLY A 58 -7.71 -6.18 14.49
N VAL A 59 -7.04 -6.72 13.46
CA VAL A 59 -6.17 -5.92 12.59
C VAL A 59 -7.01 -5.22 11.52
N MET A 60 -6.83 -3.91 11.44
CA MET A 60 -7.48 -3.03 10.47
C MET A 60 -6.43 -2.38 9.58
N HIS A 61 -6.68 -2.38 8.27
CA HIS A 61 -5.87 -1.75 7.25
C HIS A 61 -6.65 -0.60 6.63
N LEU A 62 -6.00 0.55 6.53
CA LEU A 62 -6.53 1.77 5.97
C LEU A 62 -5.59 2.20 4.86
N VAL A 63 -6.04 2.06 3.62
CA VAL A 63 -5.24 2.38 2.45
C VAL A 63 -5.73 3.68 1.86
N SER A 64 -4.80 4.53 1.42
CA SER A 64 -5.09 5.65 0.54
C SER A 64 -4.13 5.59 -0.65
N GLY A 65 -4.70 5.57 -1.85
CA GLY A 65 -3.92 5.49 -3.09
C GLY A 65 -3.28 4.12 -3.34
N TRP A 66 -2.89 3.89 -4.58
CA TRP A 66 -2.18 2.67 -4.98
C TRP A 66 -1.27 2.92 -6.16
N ILE A 67 -0.11 2.27 -6.13
CA ILE A 67 0.89 2.29 -7.19
C ILE A 67 0.79 0.98 -7.97
N PRO A 68 0.26 0.98 -9.20
CA PRO A 68 0.23 -0.20 -10.04
C PRO A 68 1.64 -0.71 -10.30
N LEU A 69 1.88 -1.99 -9.99
CA LEU A 69 3.13 -2.65 -10.35
C LEU A 69 2.98 -3.49 -11.61
N THR A 70 1.83 -4.15 -11.78
CA THR A 70 1.54 -4.98 -12.94
C THR A 70 0.03 -5.13 -13.10
N THR A 71 -0.43 -5.14 -14.34
CA THR A 71 -1.81 -5.45 -14.71
C THR A 71 -1.85 -6.70 -15.59
N ALA A 72 -2.96 -7.41 -15.56
CA ALA A 72 -3.18 -8.57 -16.43
C ALA A 72 -4.68 -8.77 -16.72
N ALA A 73 -4.97 -9.52 -17.78
CA ALA A 73 -6.32 -9.95 -18.15
C ALA A 73 -6.27 -11.35 -18.77
N GLY A 74 -7.43 -11.98 -18.94
CA GLY A 74 -7.57 -13.31 -19.51
C GLY A 74 -7.26 -14.44 -18.52
N GLU A 75 -7.30 -15.67 -19.05
CA GLU A 75 -7.17 -16.90 -18.25
C GLU A 75 -5.84 -17.02 -17.50
N THR A 76 -4.78 -16.44 -18.06
CA THR A 76 -3.44 -16.50 -17.46
C THR A 76 -3.16 -15.39 -16.46
N ARG A 77 -4.14 -14.53 -16.14
CA ARG A 77 -3.94 -13.31 -15.34
C ARG A 77 -3.28 -13.56 -13.99
N PHE A 78 -3.69 -14.60 -13.28
CA PHE A 78 -3.10 -14.93 -11.97
C PHE A 78 -1.66 -15.41 -12.06
N ALA A 79 -1.31 -16.18 -13.10
CA ALA A 79 0.08 -16.60 -13.32
C ALA A 79 0.98 -15.39 -13.62
N THR A 80 0.49 -14.44 -14.42
CA THR A 80 1.19 -13.17 -14.68
C THR A 80 1.41 -12.37 -13.40
N LEU A 81 0.37 -12.21 -12.57
CA LEU A 81 0.47 -11.45 -11.31
C LEU A 81 1.40 -12.14 -10.31
N GLU A 82 1.40 -13.48 -10.23
CA GLU A 82 2.31 -14.22 -9.35
C GLU A 82 3.78 -14.08 -9.81
N ALA A 83 4.04 -14.16 -11.11
CA ALA A 83 5.38 -13.93 -11.67
C ALA A 83 5.87 -12.50 -11.37
N ALA A 84 5.00 -11.51 -11.51
CA ALA A 84 5.29 -10.13 -11.13
C ALA A 84 5.57 -10.00 -9.62
N ARG A 85 4.77 -10.63 -8.76
CA ARG A 85 4.99 -10.62 -7.30
C ARG A 85 6.37 -11.17 -6.95
N GLN A 86 6.80 -12.27 -7.57
CA GLN A 86 8.13 -12.84 -7.37
C GLN A 86 9.24 -11.91 -7.88
N HIS A 87 9.05 -11.30 -9.05
CA HIS A 87 9.98 -10.32 -9.61
C HIS A 87 10.22 -9.14 -8.66
N TRP A 88 9.14 -8.56 -8.13
CA TRP A 88 9.20 -7.40 -7.26
C TRP A 88 9.74 -7.72 -5.87
N ARG A 89 9.38 -8.88 -5.30
CA ARG A 89 9.89 -9.32 -3.99
C ARG A 89 11.42 -9.27 -3.91
N ASN A 90 12.12 -9.63 -5.00
CA ASN A 90 13.58 -9.65 -5.03
C ASN A 90 14.23 -8.26 -5.21
N ARG A 91 13.44 -7.24 -5.55
CA ARG A 91 13.90 -5.86 -5.78
C ARG A 91 13.34 -4.86 -4.77
N TRP A 92 12.44 -5.32 -3.90
CA TRP A 92 11.76 -4.47 -2.94
C TRP A 92 12.73 -4.02 -1.85
N CYS A 93 12.94 -2.72 -1.76
CA CYS A 93 13.61 -2.08 -0.65
C CYS A 93 12.60 -1.79 0.46
N HIS A 94 12.79 -2.38 1.64
CA HIS A 94 11.96 -2.10 2.82
C HIS A 94 12.83 -1.49 3.92
N LEU A 95 12.45 -0.30 4.37
CA LEU A 95 13.08 0.41 5.48
C LEU A 95 12.16 0.36 6.71
N ASP A 96 12.68 -0.15 7.82
CA ASP A 96 11.98 -0.21 9.11
C ASP A 96 12.83 0.43 10.22
N PRO A 97 13.03 1.76 10.18
CA PRO A 97 13.91 2.48 11.11
C PRO A 97 13.43 2.40 12.56
N ASP A 98 12.15 2.12 12.79
CA ASP A 98 11.55 1.99 14.12
C ASP A 98 11.63 0.56 14.68
N GLY A 99 12.21 -0.40 13.92
CA GLY A 99 12.32 -1.79 14.35
C GLY A 99 10.97 -2.44 14.63
N THR A 100 9.94 -2.07 13.85
CA THR A 100 8.56 -2.50 14.05
C THR A 100 8.34 -3.99 13.79
N GLY A 101 9.21 -4.60 12.98
CA GLY A 101 9.08 -5.99 12.53
C GLY A 101 7.93 -6.20 11.54
N ARG A 102 7.30 -5.13 11.04
CA ARG A 102 6.15 -5.20 10.13
C ARG A 102 6.60 -5.22 8.69
N MET A 103 6.14 -6.22 7.96
CA MET A 103 6.38 -6.34 6.52
C MET A 103 5.36 -5.50 5.74
N PRO A 104 5.79 -4.87 4.63
CA PRO A 104 4.87 -4.15 3.76
C PRO A 104 3.96 -5.13 3.01
N ALA A 105 2.81 -4.63 2.54
CA ALA A 105 1.78 -5.43 1.90
C ALA A 105 1.67 -5.12 0.39
N LEU A 106 1.45 -6.17 -0.41
CA LEU A 106 0.98 -6.05 -1.79
C LEU A 106 -0.52 -6.32 -1.82
N PHE A 107 -1.22 -5.54 -2.62
CA PHE A 107 -2.65 -5.66 -2.84
C PHE A 107 -2.87 -6.28 -4.21
N CYS A 108 -3.81 -7.22 -4.28
CA CYS A 108 -4.26 -7.83 -5.51
C CYS A 108 -5.76 -7.58 -5.66
N GLY A 109 -6.16 -6.97 -6.77
CA GLY A 109 -7.55 -6.80 -7.16
C GLY A 109 -7.79 -7.50 -8.49
N PHE A 110 -8.97 -8.08 -8.68
CA PHE A 110 -9.33 -8.71 -9.95
C PHE A 110 -10.85 -8.71 -10.15
N ALA A 111 -11.26 -8.55 -11.40
CA ALA A 111 -12.61 -8.79 -11.86
C ALA A 111 -12.94 -10.28 -11.76
N PHE A 112 -14.22 -10.55 -11.57
CA PHE A 112 -14.72 -11.92 -11.44
C PHE A 112 -14.46 -12.72 -12.73
N ASP A 113 -14.82 -12.15 -13.89
CA ASP A 113 -14.60 -12.77 -15.19
C ASP A 113 -13.23 -12.38 -15.78
N PRO A 114 -12.38 -13.36 -16.20
CA PRO A 114 -11.11 -13.11 -16.90
C PRO A 114 -11.19 -12.20 -18.12
N LEU A 115 -12.33 -12.23 -18.81
CA LEU A 115 -12.54 -11.58 -20.09
C LEU A 115 -13.39 -10.31 -19.95
N ASP A 116 -13.79 -9.95 -18.73
CA ASP A 116 -14.51 -8.71 -18.48
C ASP A 116 -13.64 -7.53 -18.92
N PRO A 117 -14.10 -6.71 -19.89
CA PRO A 117 -13.38 -5.52 -20.32
C PRO A 117 -13.36 -4.43 -19.25
N CYS A 118 -14.01 -4.64 -18.10
CA CYS A 118 -14.30 -3.66 -17.07
C CYS A 118 -15.15 -2.53 -17.65
N GLY A 119 -16.47 -2.73 -17.62
CA GLY A 119 -17.46 -1.79 -18.20
C GLY A 119 -17.39 -0.37 -17.62
N GLU A 120 -18.26 0.53 -18.12
CA GLU A 120 -18.17 1.99 -17.89
C GLU A 120 -18.02 2.42 -16.43
N HIS A 121 -18.64 1.71 -15.48
CA HIS A 121 -18.54 2.00 -14.04
C HIS A 121 -17.14 1.73 -13.45
N PHE A 122 -16.32 0.94 -14.15
CA PHE A 122 -14.95 0.59 -13.77
C PHE A 122 -13.94 1.08 -14.82
N ALA A 123 -14.34 2.05 -15.66
CA ALA A 123 -13.47 2.61 -16.69
C ALA A 123 -12.14 3.11 -16.09
N GLY A 124 -11.02 2.65 -16.65
CA GLY A 124 -9.67 2.96 -16.18
C GLY A 124 -9.12 2.02 -15.11
N LEU A 125 -9.91 1.06 -14.61
CA LEU A 125 -9.39 -0.05 -13.81
C LEU A 125 -9.06 -1.25 -14.71
N PRO A 126 -7.90 -1.91 -14.51
CA PRO A 126 -7.57 -3.12 -15.24
C PRO A 126 -8.40 -4.31 -14.74
N ASN A 127 -8.57 -5.33 -15.59
CA ASN A 127 -9.22 -6.58 -15.19
C ASN A 127 -8.58 -7.20 -13.95
N SER A 128 -7.25 -7.15 -13.84
CA SER A 128 -6.56 -7.52 -12.61
C SER A 128 -5.30 -6.69 -12.40
N LEU A 129 -4.95 -6.49 -11.13
CA LEU A 129 -3.94 -5.56 -10.68
C LEU A 129 -3.17 -6.15 -9.50
N LEU A 130 -1.84 -6.05 -9.56
CA LEU A 130 -0.95 -6.12 -8.41
C LEU A 130 -0.43 -4.71 -8.14
N ALA A 131 -0.64 -4.21 -6.91
CA ALA A 131 -0.29 -2.84 -6.55
C ALA A 131 0.25 -2.73 -5.12
N LEU A 132 1.00 -1.66 -4.89
CA LEU A 132 1.40 -1.22 -3.55
C LEU A 132 0.43 -0.16 -3.04
N PRO A 133 0.11 -0.12 -1.74
CA PRO A 133 -0.54 1.04 -1.16
C PRO A 133 0.45 2.21 -1.13
N GLU A 134 0.05 3.40 -1.61
CA GLU A 134 0.86 4.62 -1.44
C GLU A 134 0.99 4.94 0.05
N VAL A 135 -0.14 4.90 0.74
CA VAL A 135 -0.24 5.03 2.19
C VAL A 135 -1.05 3.86 2.72
N LEU A 136 -0.50 3.14 3.70
CA LEU A 136 -1.22 2.14 4.48
C LEU A 136 -1.04 2.43 5.96
N ILE A 137 -2.14 2.56 6.70
CA ILE A 137 -2.14 2.51 8.16
C ILE A 137 -2.66 1.15 8.61
N GLU A 138 -1.81 0.37 9.26
CA GLU A 138 -2.19 -0.86 9.95
C GLU A 138 -2.45 -0.52 11.43
N ARG A 139 -3.55 -1.01 12.00
CA ARG A 139 -3.89 -0.83 13.42
C ARG A 139 -4.31 -2.16 14.03
N GLU A 140 -3.76 -2.51 15.20
CA GLU A 140 -4.22 -3.68 15.96
C GLU A 140 -5.37 -3.33 16.90
N ALA A 141 -5.98 -4.38 17.45
CA ALA A 141 -7.05 -4.29 18.43
C ALA A 141 -6.66 -3.49 19.68
N ASP A 142 -5.39 -3.58 20.10
CA ASP A 142 -4.86 -2.88 21.27
C ASP A 142 -4.58 -1.38 21.03
N GLY A 143 -4.84 -0.90 19.81
CA GLY A 143 -4.69 0.50 19.45
C GLY A 143 -3.32 0.89 18.91
N ARG A 144 -2.31 0.01 18.94
CA ARG A 144 -1.04 0.26 18.25
C ARG A 144 -1.27 0.35 16.75
N ALA A 145 -0.52 1.23 16.10
CA ALA A 145 -0.63 1.45 14.67
C ALA A 145 0.75 1.65 14.03
N TRP A 146 0.80 1.37 12.73
CA TRP A 146 1.97 1.55 11.88
C TRP A 146 1.55 2.21 10.57
N LEU A 147 2.43 3.07 10.07
CA LEU A 147 2.31 3.73 8.79
C LEU A 147 3.30 3.09 7.84
N HIS A 148 2.82 2.68 6.68
CA HIS A 148 3.62 2.27 5.54
C HIS A 148 3.45 3.33 4.45
N LEU A 149 4.57 3.85 3.98
CA LEU A 149 4.62 4.77 2.84
C LEU A 149 5.38 4.10 1.73
N SER A 150 4.76 3.96 0.57
CA SER A 150 5.39 3.33 -0.58
C SER A 150 5.63 4.31 -1.71
N ALA A 151 6.72 4.06 -2.43
CA ALA A 151 7.03 4.70 -3.70
C ALA A 151 7.57 3.62 -4.64
N ALA A 152 7.25 3.73 -5.93
CA ALA A 152 7.91 2.97 -6.97
C ALA A 152 7.96 3.84 -8.23
N GLU A 153 8.93 3.59 -9.10
CA GLU A 153 8.79 4.04 -10.48
C GLU A 153 7.56 3.34 -11.05
N GLY A 154 6.63 4.11 -11.61
CA GLY A 154 5.47 3.56 -12.31
C GLY A 154 5.92 2.70 -13.50
N PRO A 155 5.02 1.87 -14.05
CA PRO A 155 5.29 1.12 -15.28
C PRO A 155 5.68 2.03 -16.45
#